data_AF-A0AAD7BNL4-F1
#
_entry.id   AF-A0AAD7BNL4-F1
#
_cell.length_a   1.000
_cell.length_b   1.000
_cell.length_c   1.000
_cell.angle_alpha   90.00
_cell.angle_beta   90.00
_cell.angle_gamma   90.00
#
_symmetry.space_group_name_H-M   'P 1'
#
loop_
_entity.id
_entity.type
_entity.pdbx_description
1 polymer ?
#
loop_
_entity_poly.entity_id
_entity_poly.type
_entity_poly.pdbx_seq_one_letter_code
_entity_poly.pdbx_strand_id
1 'polypeptide(L)'
;MLTLAALTLSSLFCSVQAHYTFPSLTGAGGVTADWEYVRQTNNFQSNEPVIDVTSADFRCYNSMFNTTIASTLSVAAGSTLGINCPLTIYHPGVVNVYMARAPTGQDVSTWAGDGAVWFKVYEITAVTDGGTTISYPAQNLPSVSFTIPSALPSGQYLVRMEALALHLAETFQGAQWYISCGQISVTNGGTGTPGPLVAIPGVYTEPGILINIYYPIPTSYTQVRSP
;
A
#
# COMPACT_ATOMS: atom_id res chain seq x y z
N MET A 1 -43.36 -23.19 -42.84
CA MET A 1 -42.91 -22.94 -41.45
C MET A 1 -41.41 -22.72 -41.51
N LEU A 2 -40.96 -21.47 -41.36
CA LEU A 2 -39.54 -21.11 -41.44
C LEU A 2 -39.05 -20.86 -40.00
N THR A 3 -38.24 -21.76 -39.47
CA THR A 3 -37.71 -21.69 -38.10
C THR A 3 -36.51 -20.72 -38.09
N LEU A 4 -36.67 -19.56 -37.47
CA LEU A 4 -35.55 -18.63 -37.22
C LEU A 4 -34.68 -19.22 -36.10
N ALA A 5 -33.43 -19.58 -36.43
CA ALA A 5 -32.40 -19.88 -35.44
C ALA A 5 -31.84 -18.55 -34.90
N ALA A 6 -32.09 -18.26 -33.63
CA ALA A 6 -31.50 -17.12 -32.94
C ALA A 6 -30.05 -17.45 -32.56
N LEU A 7 -29.08 -16.79 -33.21
CA LEU A 7 -27.68 -16.82 -32.81
C LEU A 7 -27.48 -15.87 -31.62
N THR A 8 -27.24 -16.41 -30.43
CA THR A 8 -26.84 -15.63 -29.25
C THR A 8 -25.34 -15.31 -29.34
N LEU A 9 -25.02 -14.08 -29.75
CA LEU A 9 -23.65 -13.56 -29.75
C LEU A 9 -23.25 -13.21 -28.30
N SER A 10 -22.53 -14.11 -27.62
CA SER A 10 -21.92 -13.80 -26.32
C SER A 10 -20.75 -12.84 -26.54
N SER A 11 -20.92 -11.57 -26.16
CA SER A 11 -19.84 -10.60 -26.09
C SER A 11 -18.92 -10.95 -24.90
N LEU A 12 -17.70 -11.39 -25.20
CA LEU A 12 -16.63 -11.50 -24.22
C LEU A 12 -16.21 -10.07 -23.84
N PHE A 13 -16.72 -9.55 -22.72
CA PHE A 13 -16.20 -8.32 -22.12
C PHE A 13 -14.85 -8.65 -21.48
N CYS A 14 -13.76 -8.24 -22.13
CA CYS A 14 -12.44 -8.23 -21.51
C CYS A 14 -12.38 -6.98 -20.63
N SER A 15 -12.74 -7.11 -19.36
CA SER A 15 -12.51 -6.06 -18.36
C SER A 15 -11.01 -6.00 -18.07
N VAL A 16 -10.32 -5.05 -18.69
CA VAL A 16 -8.96 -4.68 -18.27
C VAL A 16 -9.11 -3.98 -16.92
N GLN A 17 -8.79 -4.69 -15.83
CA GLN A 17 -8.84 -4.11 -14.48
C GLN A 17 -7.74 -3.06 -14.36
N ALA A 18 -8.15 -1.79 -14.47
CA ALA A 18 -7.28 -0.62 -14.50
C ALA A 18 -6.62 -0.28 -13.13
N HIS A 19 -6.80 -1.12 -12.11
CA HIS A 19 -6.47 -0.81 -10.71
C HIS A 19 -6.17 -2.09 -9.89
N TYR A 20 -5.49 -1.99 -8.75
CA TYR A 20 -5.05 -3.13 -7.93
C TYR A 20 -5.27 -2.95 -6.42
N THR A 21 -5.15 -4.04 -5.66
CA THR A 21 -5.24 -4.09 -4.21
C THR A 21 -4.05 -4.86 -3.62
N PHE A 22 -3.87 -4.76 -2.30
CA PHE A 22 -2.84 -5.48 -1.55
C PHE A 22 -3.47 -6.37 -0.45
N PRO A 23 -4.16 -7.47 -0.82
CA PRO A 23 -5.03 -8.21 0.08
C PRO A 23 -4.34 -9.21 1.00
N SER A 24 -3.12 -9.64 0.72
CA SER A 24 -2.48 -10.74 1.46
C SER A 24 -1.03 -10.43 1.81
N LEU A 25 -0.55 -11.14 2.82
CA LEU A 25 0.84 -11.09 3.27
C LEU A 25 1.56 -12.38 2.90
N THR A 26 2.89 -12.33 2.89
CA THR A 26 3.75 -13.50 2.80
C THR A 26 4.63 -13.55 4.03
N GLY A 27 4.42 -14.57 4.87
CA GLY A 27 5.23 -14.84 6.06
C GLY A 27 5.98 -16.16 5.96
N ALA A 28 6.47 -16.68 7.09
CA ALA A 28 7.20 -17.95 7.14
C ALA A 28 6.38 -19.15 6.64
N GLY A 29 5.05 -19.10 6.78
CA GLY A 29 4.12 -20.13 6.30
C GLY A 29 3.74 -20.02 4.81
N GLY A 30 4.28 -19.04 4.08
CA GLY A 30 3.91 -18.74 2.69
C GLY A 30 2.91 -17.59 2.56
N VAL A 31 2.24 -17.54 1.40
CA VAL A 31 1.21 -16.55 1.07
C VAL A 31 -0.06 -16.84 1.87
N THR A 32 -0.60 -15.83 2.54
CA THR A 32 -1.84 -15.93 3.32
C THR A 32 -3.07 -15.79 2.43
N ALA A 33 -4.26 -16.15 2.94
CA ALA A 33 -5.48 -15.86 2.21
C ALA A 33 -5.72 -14.34 2.12
N ASP A 34 -6.46 -13.93 1.10
CA ASP A 34 -6.88 -12.53 0.92
C ASP A 34 -7.68 -12.06 2.12
N TRP A 35 -7.29 -10.90 2.66
CA TRP A 35 -7.88 -10.23 3.81
C TRP A 35 -7.82 -11.00 5.14
N GLU A 36 -7.05 -12.10 5.21
CA GLU A 36 -6.89 -12.88 6.43
C GLU A 36 -6.15 -12.09 7.51
N TYR A 37 -5.04 -11.45 7.13
CA TYR A 37 -4.21 -10.61 8.02
C TYR A 37 -4.12 -9.16 7.56
N VAL A 38 -4.78 -8.82 6.45
CA VAL A 38 -4.90 -7.46 5.95
C VAL A 38 -6.32 -6.99 6.17
N ARG A 39 -6.48 -5.79 6.73
CA ARG A 39 -7.80 -5.17 6.85
C ARG A 39 -8.42 -5.03 5.47
N GLN A 40 -9.61 -5.59 5.29
CA GLN A 40 -10.33 -5.48 4.02
C GLN A 40 -10.52 -4.01 3.66
N THR A 41 -10.13 -3.66 2.44
CA THR A 41 -10.12 -2.28 1.97
C THR A 41 -11.42 -1.95 1.24
N ASN A 42 -11.76 -0.67 1.24
CA ASN A 42 -12.96 -0.12 0.64
C ASN A 42 -13.07 -0.43 -0.86
N ASN A 43 -11.92 -0.56 -1.53
CA ASN A 43 -11.82 -0.89 -2.93
C ASN A 43 -11.68 -2.39 -3.23
N PHE A 44 -11.98 -3.31 -2.30
CA PHE A 44 -11.77 -4.74 -2.53
C PHE A 44 -12.44 -5.31 -3.80
N GLN A 45 -13.48 -4.66 -4.31
CA GLN A 45 -14.14 -5.00 -5.58
C GLN A 45 -13.80 -4.04 -6.71
N SER A 46 -13.78 -2.74 -6.42
CA SER A 46 -13.62 -1.69 -7.45
C SER A 46 -12.16 -1.46 -7.83
N ASN A 47 -11.24 -1.81 -6.94
CA ASN A 47 -9.80 -1.51 -6.95
C ASN A 47 -9.45 0.00 -6.99
N GLU A 48 -10.44 0.89 -6.96
CA GLU A 48 -10.26 2.35 -6.98
C GLU A 48 -9.24 2.87 -5.95
N PRO A 49 -8.51 3.95 -6.25
CA PRO A 49 -7.50 4.50 -5.36
C PRO A 49 -8.13 5.46 -4.33
N VAL A 50 -7.36 5.78 -3.29
CA VAL A 50 -7.59 6.98 -2.48
C VAL A 50 -6.87 8.15 -3.15
N ILE A 51 -7.54 9.30 -3.30
CA ILE A 51 -6.95 10.53 -3.87
C ILE A 51 -6.89 11.68 -2.87
N ASP A 52 -7.76 11.69 -1.86
CA ASP A 52 -7.79 12.69 -0.80
C ASP A 52 -6.86 12.29 0.35
N VAL A 53 -5.68 12.93 0.41
CA VAL A 53 -4.66 12.69 1.44
C VAL A 53 -5.02 13.20 2.83
N THR A 54 -6.12 13.94 2.96
CA THR A 54 -6.64 14.47 4.23
C THR A 54 -7.70 13.57 4.86
N SER A 55 -8.27 12.65 4.06
CA SER A 55 -9.29 11.71 4.52
C SER A 55 -8.75 10.74 5.58
N ALA A 56 -9.61 10.35 6.53
CA ALA A 56 -9.29 9.26 7.46
C ALA A 56 -9.02 7.93 6.73
N ASP A 57 -9.68 7.71 5.58
CA ASP A 57 -9.45 6.54 4.73
C ASP A 57 -8.06 6.49 4.13
N PHE A 58 -7.35 7.61 4.07
CA PHE A 58 -5.97 7.64 3.60
C PHE A 58 -5.00 6.81 4.48
N ARG A 59 -5.41 6.50 5.72
CA ARG A 59 -4.62 5.68 6.64
C ARG A 59 -4.61 4.21 6.24
N CYS A 60 -5.76 3.55 6.19
CA CYS A 60 -5.84 2.11 5.95
C CYS A 60 -6.96 1.71 4.96
N TYR A 61 -7.66 2.72 4.42
CA TYR A 61 -8.71 2.61 3.41
C TYR A 61 -9.76 1.53 3.71
N ASN A 62 -10.28 1.52 4.93
CA ASN A 62 -11.12 0.43 5.43
C ASN A 62 -12.36 0.91 6.18
N SER A 63 -12.77 2.17 6.03
CA SER A 63 -13.92 2.75 6.76
C SER A 63 -15.24 1.99 6.57
N MET A 64 -15.37 1.18 5.51
CA MET A 64 -16.57 0.37 5.25
C MET A 64 -16.55 -1.02 5.90
N PHE A 65 -15.48 -1.40 6.61
CA PHE A 65 -15.29 -2.74 7.14
C PHE A 65 -14.94 -2.77 8.63
N ASN A 66 -15.37 -3.83 9.31
CA ASN A 66 -14.94 -4.12 10.67
C ASN A 66 -13.52 -4.71 10.66
N THR A 67 -12.57 -4.00 11.26
CA THR A 67 -11.16 -4.39 11.32
C THR A 67 -10.89 -5.64 12.15
N THR A 68 -11.79 -6.01 13.07
CA THR A 68 -11.61 -7.19 13.93
C THR A 68 -11.81 -8.52 13.20
N ILE A 69 -12.20 -8.49 11.92
CA ILE A 69 -12.32 -9.68 11.08
C ILE A 69 -10.93 -10.18 10.66
N ALA A 70 -9.99 -9.27 10.41
CA ALA A 70 -8.61 -9.64 10.12
C ALA A 70 -7.93 -10.18 11.38
N SER A 71 -7.23 -11.29 11.24
CA SER A 71 -6.36 -11.88 12.25
C SER A 71 -5.02 -11.15 12.33
N THR A 72 -4.14 -11.58 13.24
CA THR A 72 -2.80 -10.97 13.42
C THR A 72 -1.71 -12.01 13.09
N LEU A 73 -0.88 -11.72 12.10
CA LEU A 73 0.15 -12.65 11.62
C LEU A 73 1.38 -12.60 12.53
N SER A 74 1.79 -13.74 13.09
CA SER A 74 3.03 -13.82 13.87
C SER A 74 4.25 -13.80 12.95
N VAL A 75 5.18 -12.89 13.20
CA VAL A 75 6.42 -12.71 12.42
C VAL A 75 7.59 -12.44 13.36
N ALA A 76 8.81 -12.80 12.95
CA ALA A 76 10.01 -12.49 13.74
C ALA A 76 10.63 -11.16 13.27
N ALA A 77 11.13 -10.34 14.19
CA ALA A 77 12.01 -9.24 13.80
C ALA A 77 13.22 -9.77 13.02
N GLY A 78 13.64 -9.06 11.97
CA GLY A 78 14.69 -9.52 11.05
C GLY A 78 14.23 -10.53 9.99
N SER A 79 12.98 -11.01 10.03
CA SER A 79 12.43 -11.85 8.95
C SER A 79 11.90 -11.00 7.78
N THR A 80 11.82 -11.61 6.61
CA THR A 80 11.19 -10.99 5.43
C THR A 80 9.68 -11.07 5.53
N LEU A 81 9.00 -9.95 5.33
CA LEU A 81 7.55 -9.88 5.13
C LEU A 81 7.28 -9.45 3.68
N GLY A 82 6.41 -10.19 3.00
CA GLY A 82 5.88 -9.79 1.69
C GLY A 82 4.47 -9.22 1.81
N ILE A 83 4.14 -8.28 0.94
CA ILE A 83 2.81 -7.71 0.74
C ILE A 83 2.45 -7.96 -0.73
N ASN A 84 1.42 -8.74 -0.98
CA ASN A 84 1.14 -9.28 -2.31
C ASN A 84 0.12 -8.44 -3.06
N CYS A 85 0.29 -8.34 -4.37
CA CYS A 85 -0.65 -7.75 -5.31
C CYS A 85 -1.07 -8.86 -6.30
N PRO A 86 -2.31 -9.39 -6.26
CA PRO A 86 -2.75 -10.52 -7.10
C PRO A 86 -2.59 -10.28 -8.61
N LEU A 87 -2.58 -9.01 -9.02
CA LEU A 87 -2.21 -8.59 -10.36
C LEU A 87 -0.71 -8.27 -10.39
N THR A 88 -0.38 -7.00 -10.62
CA THR A 88 0.94 -6.38 -10.40
C THR A 88 0.73 -4.90 -10.14
N ILE A 89 1.72 -4.23 -9.55
CA ILE A 89 1.73 -2.76 -9.41
C ILE A 89 2.07 -2.17 -10.77
N TYR A 90 1.11 -1.89 -11.65
CA TYR A 90 1.46 -1.55 -13.04
C TYR A 90 1.49 -0.05 -13.33
N HIS A 91 0.97 0.81 -12.46
CA HIS A 91 1.07 2.26 -12.67
C HIS A 91 2.50 2.72 -12.43
N PRO A 92 3.00 3.69 -13.23
CA PRO A 92 4.27 4.35 -12.93
C PRO A 92 4.13 5.09 -11.60
N GLY A 93 5.01 4.76 -10.66
CA GLY A 93 4.84 5.18 -9.28
C GLY A 93 5.92 4.69 -8.35
N VAL A 94 5.80 5.10 -7.10
CA VAL A 94 6.72 4.73 -6.01
C VAL A 94 5.99 3.99 -4.91
N VAL A 95 6.74 3.30 -4.07
CA VAL A 95 6.20 2.56 -2.93
C VAL A 95 6.79 3.11 -1.64
N ASN A 96 5.96 3.20 -0.60
CA ASN A 96 6.44 3.26 0.77
C ASN A 96 5.76 2.17 1.60
N VAL A 97 6.48 1.66 2.60
CA VAL A 97 5.91 0.82 3.65
C VAL A 97 6.17 1.48 4.98
N TYR A 98 5.10 1.66 5.74
CA TYR A 98 5.15 2.19 7.10
C TYR A 98 4.76 1.11 8.10
N MET A 99 5.28 1.22 9.31
CA MET A 99 4.82 0.44 10.44
C MET A 99 4.37 1.38 11.56
N ALA A 100 3.44 0.92 12.39
CA ALA A 100 2.99 1.63 13.58
C ALA A 100 2.73 0.63 14.71
N ARG A 101 3.30 0.88 15.89
CA ARG A 101 3.16 -0.01 17.06
C ARG A 101 1.85 0.30 17.78
N ALA A 102 1.02 -0.72 18.01
CA ALA A 102 -0.14 -0.55 18.88
C ALA A 102 0.30 -0.17 20.30
N PRO A 103 -0.41 0.74 20.99
CA PRO A 103 -0.14 1.06 22.38
C PRO A 103 -0.12 -0.20 23.26
N THR A 104 0.69 -0.16 24.33
CA THR A 104 0.78 -1.31 25.25
C THR A 104 -0.60 -1.59 25.86
N GLY A 105 -1.04 -2.85 25.80
CA GLY A 105 -2.35 -3.29 26.29
C GLY A 105 -3.50 -3.08 25.31
N GLN A 106 -3.24 -2.52 24.11
CA GLN A 106 -4.25 -2.39 23.06
C GLN A 106 -4.05 -3.48 21.99
N ASP A 107 -5.15 -4.10 21.56
CA ASP A 107 -5.15 -5.05 20.46
C ASP A 107 -5.11 -4.32 19.11
N VAL A 108 -4.20 -4.73 18.22
CA VAL A 108 -4.04 -4.07 16.92
C VAL A 108 -5.28 -4.17 16.05
N SER A 109 -6.12 -5.20 16.23
CA SER A 109 -7.36 -5.37 15.47
C SER A 109 -8.41 -4.29 15.76
N THR A 110 -8.31 -3.62 16.91
CA THR A 110 -9.21 -2.52 17.31
C THR A 110 -8.54 -1.15 17.27
N TRP A 111 -7.22 -1.11 17.10
CA TRP A 111 -6.46 0.14 17.09
C TRP A 111 -6.40 0.75 15.69
N ALA A 112 -6.89 1.98 15.54
CA ALA A 112 -6.99 2.61 14.23
C ALA A 112 -5.67 3.15 13.68
N GLY A 113 -4.68 3.45 14.53
CA GLY A 113 -3.39 4.03 14.12
C GLY A 113 -3.41 5.56 13.94
N ASP A 114 -4.27 6.28 14.67
CA ASP A 114 -4.32 7.74 14.64
C ASP A 114 -3.11 8.40 15.33
N GLY A 115 -2.79 9.63 14.94
CA GLY A 115 -1.69 10.42 15.49
C GLY A 115 -0.33 10.08 14.89
N ALA A 116 0.72 10.71 15.43
CA ALA A 116 2.10 10.55 14.96
C ALA A 116 2.72 9.25 15.47
N VAL A 117 2.34 8.12 14.87
CA VAL A 117 2.71 6.76 15.29
C VAL A 117 3.36 5.93 14.20
N TRP A 118 3.35 6.43 12.96
CA TRP A 118 3.86 5.72 11.79
C TRP A 118 5.34 6.06 11.58
N PHE A 119 6.13 5.06 11.22
CA PHE A 119 7.53 5.22 10.79
C PHE A 119 7.75 4.41 9.52
N LYS A 120 8.51 4.97 8.57
CA LYS A 120 8.83 4.29 7.32
C LYS A 120 9.84 3.18 7.58
N VAL A 121 9.64 2.02 6.96
CA VAL A 121 10.55 0.86 7.06
C VAL A 121 11.08 0.40 5.71
N TYR A 122 10.44 0.80 4.62
CA TYR A 122 10.86 0.44 3.27
C TYR A 122 10.33 1.43 2.25
N GLU A 123 11.02 1.56 1.13
CA GLU A 123 10.57 2.32 -0.04
C GLU A 123 11.15 1.74 -1.33
N ILE A 124 10.45 1.99 -2.43
CA ILE A 124 10.96 1.81 -3.79
C ILE A 124 10.74 3.14 -4.51
N THR A 125 11.82 3.85 -4.78
CA THR A 125 11.78 5.20 -5.38
C THR A 125 11.93 5.16 -6.90
N ALA A 126 11.56 6.25 -7.58
CA ALA A 126 11.78 6.42 -9.00
C ALA A 126 13.27 6.68 -9.30
N VAL A 127 13.74 6.23 -10.47
CA VAL A 127 15.11 6.44 -10.93
C VAL A 127 15.08 7.40 -12.11
N THR A 128 15.78 8.53 -11.98
CA THR A 128 15.89 9.57 -13.01
C THR A 128 17.30 9.62 -13.60
N ASP A 129 17.40 9.88 -14.91
CA ASP A 129 18.67 10.09 -15.62
C ASP A 129 18.81 11.54 -16.09
N GLY A 130 18.83 12.48 -15.14
CA GLY A 130 19.07 13.89 -15.40
C GLY A 130 18.10 14.57 -16.39
N GLY A 131 16.87 14.05 -16.51
CA GLY A 131 15.84 14.56 -17.44
C GLY A 131 15.81 13.84 -18.78
N THR A 132 16.62 12.79 -18.96
CA THR A 132 16.60 11.92 -20.14
C THR A 132 15.54 10.82 -20.00
N THR A 133 15.50 10.18 -18.83
CA THR A 133 14.51 9.15 -18.51
C THR A 133 14.05 9.25 -17.05
N ILE A 134 12.86 8.72 -16.80
CA ILE A 134 12.37 8.37 -15.46
C ILE A 134 11.82 6.94 -15.52
N SER A 135 12.18 6.11 -14.55
CA SER A 135 11.73 4.72 -14.45
C SER A 135 11.26 4.40 -13.03
N TYR A 136 10.40 3.40 -12.92
CA TYR A 136 9.71 3.05 -11.69
C TYR A 136 9.98 1.58 -11.36
N PRO A 137 10.97 1.27 -10.51
CA PRO A 137 11.33 -0.12 -10.19
C PRO A 137 10.20 -0.92 -9.52
N ALA A 138 9.20 -0.24 -8.94
CA ALA A 138 8.01 -0.88 -8.40
C ALA A 138 7.05 -1.38 -9.49
N GLN A 139 7.17 -0.88 -10.72
CA GLN A 139 6.25 -1.19 -11.80
C GLN A 139 6.37 -2.66 -12.21
N ASN A 140 5.22 -3.31 -12.40
CA ASN A 140 5.05 -4.73 -12.71
C ASN A 140 5.49 -5.70 -11.59
N LEU A 141 5.76 -5.22 -10.38
CA LEU A 141 6.02 -6.12 -9.26
C LEU A 141 4.71 -6.81 -8.81
N PRO A 142 4.71 -8.15 -8.61
CA PRO A 142 3.56 -8.88 -8.07
C PRO A 142 3.48 -8.80 -6.54
N SER A 143 4.54 -8.31 -5.89
CA SER A 143 4.59 -8.13 -4.44
C SER A 143 5.69 -7.15 -4.07
N VAL A 144 5.59 -6.60 -2.85
CA VAL A 144 6.64 -5.82 -2.21
C VAL A 144 7.11 -6.59 -0.99
N SER A 145 8.40 -6.93 -0.96
CA SER A 145 9.02 -7.64 0.15
C SER A 145 10.07 -6.77 0.82
N PHE A 146 10.09 -6.79 2.15
CA PHE A 146 11.07 -6.05 2.94
C PHE A 146 11.43 -6.84 4.19
N THR A 147 12.59 -6.53 4.78
CA THR A 147 13.01 -7.11 6.06
C THR A 147 12.42 -6.30 7.20
N ILE A 148 11.69 -6.94 8.12
CA ILE A 148 11.24 -6.29 9.35
C ILE A 148 12.48 -5.88 10.14
N PRO A 149 12.64 -4.62 10.58
CA PRO A 149 13.85 -4.20 11.28
C PRO A 149 14.15 -5.09 12.49
N SER A 150 15.37 -5.63 12.58
CA SER A 150 15.76 -6.54 13.67
C SER A 150 15.75 -5.84 15.03
N ALA A 151 16.03 -4.54 15.06
CA ALA A 151 15.97 -3.71 16.26
C ALA A 151 14.54 -3.38 16.71
N LEU A 152 13.52 -3.69 15.92
CA LEU A 152 12.13 -3.34 16.23
C LEU A 152 11.67 -4.04 17.52
N PRO A 153 11.06 -3.35 18.49
CA PRO A 153 10.55 -3.99 19.70
C PRO A 153 9.46 -5.02 19.40
N SER A 154 9.42 -6.10 20.18
CA SER A 154 8.30 -7.05 20.13
C SER A 154 6.96 -6.35 20.45
N GLY A 155 5.88 -6.82 19.82
CA GLY A 155 4.54 -6.28 20.01
C GLY A 155 3.69 -6.36 18.76
N GLN A 156 2.46 -5.86 18.83
CA GLN A 156 1.57 -5.83 17.68
C GLN A 156 1.75 -4.53 16.88
N TYR A 157 1.71 -4.64 15.55
CA TYR A 157 1.93 -3.54 14.63
C TYR A 157 0.92 -3.55 13.49
N LEU A 158 0.57 -2.36 13.02
CA LEU A 158 0.05 -2.18 11.68
C LEU A 158 1.23 -2.06 10.70
N VAL A 159 1.11 -2.70 9.54
CA VAL A 159 2.01 -2.55 8.40
C VAL A 159 1.20 -1.93 7.26
N ARG A 160 1.48 -0.68 6.93
CA ARG A 160 0.79 0.05 5.87
C ARG A 160 1.60 0.02 4.59
N MET A 161 1.05 -0.63 3.57
CA MET A 161 1.53 -0.54 2.20
C MET A 161 0.89 0.66 1.51
N GLU A 162 1.68 1.40 0.76
CA GLU A 162 1.17 2.33 -0.23
C GLU A 162 1.96 2.24 -1.54
N ALA A 163 1.25 2.12 -2.65
CA ALA A 163 1.77 2.41 -3.97
C ALA A 163 1.16 3.72 -4.45
N LEU A 164 2.01 4.71 -4.70
CA LEU A 164 1.66 6.03 -5.21
C LEU A 164 1.83 6.03 -6.72
N ALA A 165 0.73 6.01 -7.44
CA ALA A 165 0.69 6.14 -8.88
C ALA A 165 0.71 7.62 -9.31
N LEU A 166 1.65 7.96 -10.19
CA LEU A 166 1.99 9.34 -10.55
C LEU A 166 1.54 9.75 -11.96
N HIS A 167 0.90 8.84 -12.70
CA HIS A 167 0.49 9.06 -14.10
C HIS A 167 -0.49 10.23 -14.31
N LEU A 168 -1.20 10.68 -13.27
CA LEU A 168 -2.08 11.85 -13.31
C LEU A 168 -1.70 12.92 -12.26
N ALA A 169 -0.53 12.80 -11.62
CA ALA A 169 -0.12 13.63 -10.50
C ALA A 169 0.30 15.07 -10.87
N GLU A 170 0.14 15.49 -12.13
CA GLU A 170 0.37 16.87 -12.54
C GLU A 170 -0.74 17.83 -12.09
N THR A 171 -1.87 17.28 -11.64
CA THR A 171 -3.01 18.04 -11.13
C THR A 171 -3.27 17.74 -9.66
N PHE A 172 -3.88 18.70 -8.96
CA PHE A 172 -4.32 18.56 -7.57
C PHE A 172 -5.24 17.34 -7.40
N GLN A 173 -4.92 16.45 -6.46
CA GLN A 173 -5.60 15.15 -6.26
C GLN A 173 -5.59 14.23 -7.49
N GLY A 174 -4.69 14.45 -8.45
CA GLY A 174 -4.50 13.54 -9.57
C GLY A 174 -3.64 12.32 -9.23
N ALA A 175 -2.83 12.42 -8.17
CA ALA A 175 -2.09 11.28 -7.62
C ALA A 175 -3.04 10.23 -7.03
N GLN A 176 -2.75 8.96 -7.31
CA GLN A 176 -3.59 7.84 -6.90
C GLN A 176 -2.86 6.93 -5.91
N TRP A 177 -3.47 6.66 -4.77
CA TRP A 177 -2.88 5.86 -3.71
C TRP A 177 -3.62 4.52 -3.55
N TYR A 178 -2.88 3.44 -3.70
CA TYR A 178 -3.36 2.08 -3.42
C TYR A 178 -2.80 1.65 -2.08
N ILE A 179 -3.68 1.48 -1.10
CA ILE A 179 -3.32 1.37 0.31
C ILE A 179 -3.85 0.06 0.87
N SER A 180 -3.10 -0.57 1.77
CA SER A 180 -3.64 -1.58 2.67
C SER A 180 -2.91 -1.57 4.02
N CYS A 181 -3.55 -2.13 5.05
CA CYS A 181 -2.96 -2.28 6.38
C CYS A 181 -3.00 -3.73 6.84
N GLY A 182 -1.83 -4.36 6.91
CA GLY A 182 -1.61 -5.66 7.54
C GLY A 182 -1.54 -5.55 9.06
N GLN A 183 -1.97 -6.60 9.76
CA GLN A 183 -1.86 -6.77 11.20
C GLN A 183 -0.83 -7.85 11.51
N ILE A 184 0.22 -7.48 12.24
CA ILE A 184 1.29 -8.42 12.60
C ILE A 184 1.59 -8.39 14.09
N SER A 185 2.09 -9.51 14.62
CA SER A 185 2.67 -9.63 15.95
C SER A 185 4.16 -9.94 15.79
N VAL A 186 5.00 -8.94 16.07
CA VAL A 186 6.45 -9.05 15.99
C VAL A 186 6.97 -9.75 17.23
N THR A 187 7.70 -10.84 17.01
CA THR A 187 8.38 -11.66 18.02
C THR A 187 9.89 -11.52 17.90
N ASN A 188 10.63 -11.88 18.96
CA ASN A 188 12.10 -11.81 18.99
C ASN A 188 12.67 -10.43 18.62
N GLY A 189 11.96 -9.36 18.97
CA GLY A 189 12.34 -7.98 18.70
C GLY A 189 13.47 -7.45 19.58
N GLY A 190 14.06 -6.33 19.14
CA GLY A 190 15.12 -5.61 19.82
C GLY A 190 14.63 -4.47 20.73
N THR A 191 15.52 -3.51 21.00
CA THR A 191 15.28 -2.36 21.88
C THR A 191 15.33 -1.02 21.13
N GLY A 192 15.21 -1.05 19.80
CA GLY A 192 15.19 0.15 18.97
C GLY A 192 14.00 1.05 19.28
N THR A 193 14.18 2.35 19.04
CA THR A 193 13.10 3.34 19.14
C THR A 193 12.73 3.79 17.73
N PRO A 194 11.59 3.33 17.16
CA PRO A 194 11.20 3.71 15.82
C PRO A 194 11.03 5.22 15.66
N GLY A 195 11.53 5.77 14.57
CA GLY A 195 11.39 7.18 14.27
C GLY A 195 12.15 7.60 13.01
N PRO A 196 11.93 8.84 12.56
CA PRO A 196 10.96 9.79 13.11
C PRO A 196 9.50 9.35 12.84
N LEU A 197 8.58 9.81 13.71
CA LEU A 197 7.18 9.44 13.66
C LEU A 197 6.34 10.47 12.89
N VAL A 198 5.38 10.00 12.11
CA VAL A 198 4.46 10.81 11.30
C VAL A 198 3.02 10.38 11.51
N ALA A 199 2.08 11.29 11.25
CA ALA A 199 0.64 11.02 11.33
C ALA A 199 0.05 10.68 9.96
N ILE A 200 -0.84 9.70 9.88
CA ILE A 200 -1.56 9.37 8.64
C ILE A 200 -3.07 9.37 8.93
N PRO A 201 -3.87 10.29 8.35
CA PRO A 201 -3.48 11.40 7.46
C PRO A 201 -2.65 12.49 8.17
N GLY A 202 -2.09 13.42 7.39
CA GLY A 202 -1.23 14.52 7.87
C GLY A 202 0.21 14.43 7.38
N VAL A 203 0.68 13.21 7.10
CA VAL A 203 1.94 12.94 6.42
C VAL A 203 1.82 13.21 4.92
N TYR A 204 0.81 13.85 4.33
CA TYR A 204 0.92 14.29 2.92
C TYR A 204 0.17 15.61 2.68
N THR A 205 0.64 16.40 1.70
CA THR A 205 0.12 17.74 1.37
C THR A 205 0.28 17.99 -0.13
N GLU A 206 -0.71 18.60 -0.76
CA GLU A 206 -0.87 18.77 -2.21
C GLU A 206 -0.17 20.02 -2.82
N PRO A 207 1.01 20.44 -2.33
CA PRO A 207 2.07 20.73 -3.31
C PRO A 207 3.21 19.71 -3.31
N GLY A 208 3.37 18.95 -2.23
CA GLY A 208 4.48 18.00 -2.05
C GLY A 208 4.35 16.71 -2.85
N ILE A 209 3.26 16.55 -3.60
CA ILE A 209 2.95 15.38 -4.43
C ILE A 209 2.95 15.72 -5.93
N LEU A 210 2.70 16.99 -6.29
CA LEU A 210 2.46 17.40 -7.66
C LEU A 210 3.69 17.22 -8.53
N ILE A 211 3.55 16.45 -9.61
CA ILE A 211 4.62 16.17 -10.56
C ILE A 211 4.06 15.78 -11.93
N ASN A 212 4.56 16.40 -12.99
CA ASN A 212 4.41 15.90 -14.35
C ASN A 212 5.59 14.97 -14.66
N ILE A 213 5.31 13.70 -14.92
CA ILE A 213 6.31 12.66 -15.17
C ILE A 213 6.65 12.48 -16.65
N TYR A 214 5.96 13.19 -17.55
CA TYR A 214 6.02 13.00 -18.98
C TYR A 214 6.90 14.04 -19.68
N TYR A 215 6.60 15.33 -19.52
CA TYR A 215 7.36 16.39 -20.20
C TYR A 215 7.24 17.75 -19.50
N PRO A 216 8.36 18.46 -19.25
CA PRO A 216 9.74 17.95 -19.36
C PRO A 216 9.96 16.79 -18.37
N ILE A 217 10.72 15.78 -18.79
CA ILE A 217 11.01 14.63 -17.92
C ILE A 217 11.76 15.13 -16.67
N PRO A 218 11.34 14.75 -15.45
CA PRO A 218 11.99 15.21 -14.23
C PRO A 218 13.49 14.86 -14.20
N THR A 219 14.31 15.83 -13.80
CA THR A 219 15.76 15.64 -13.63
C THR A 219 16.13 14.91 -12.34
N SER A 220 15.24 14.99 -11.35
CA SER A 220 15.33 14.34 -10.05
C SER A 220 13.94 13.99 -9.55
N TYR A 221 13.84 12.96 -8.72
CA TYR A 221 12.63 12.65 -7.99
C TYR A 221 12.91 12.64 -6.48
N THR A 222 12.10 13.34 -5.71
CA THR A 222 12.14 13.30 -4.25
C THR A 222 11.02 12.39 -3.77
N GLN A 223 11.38 11.30 -3.09
CA GLN A 223 10.39 10.40 -2.50
C GLN A 223 9.46 11.19 -1.58
N VAL A 224 8.15 11.12 -1.85
CA VAL A 224 7.17 11.88 -1.08
C VAL A 224 7.27 11.46 0.39
N ARG A 225 7.68 12.44 1.19
CA ARG A 225 7.90 12.39 2.65
C ARG A 225 8.68 11.17 3.14
N SER A 226 9.87 10.99 2.58
CA SER A 226 11.02 10.63 3.41
C SER A 226 11.33 11.79 4.37
N PRO A 227 11.30 11.57 5.70
CA PRO A 227 11.94 12.49 6.63
C PRO A 227 13.47 12.45 6.49
#